data_AF-A0A1J5TVM7-F1
#
_entry.id   AF-A0A1J5TVM7-F1
#
_cell.length_a   1.000
_cell.length_b   1.000
_cell.length_c   1.000
_cell.angle_alpha   90.00
_cell.angle_beta   90.00
_cell.angle_gamma   90.00
#
_symmetry.space_group_name_H-M   'P 1'
#
loop_
_entity.id
_entity.type
_entity.pdbx_description
1 polymer ?
#
loop_
_entity_poly.entity_id
_entity_poly.type
_entity_poly.pdbx_seq_one_letter_code
_entity_poly.pdbx_strand_id
1 'polypeptide(L)'
;MNSDSGKRIPKIRDSIISNFTHEDWEEIGLLTGFSDLIKGHEQLLRSLFWEDEDYSGNVLNVLSGIASQNEATLNVYPRSHAQCGNEGIIMCV
;
A
#
# COMPACT_ATOMS: atom_id res chain seq x y z
N MET A 1 -14.37 11.30 -9.94
CA MET A 1 -13.69 10.00 -9.87
C MET A 1 -14.14 9.15 -11.05
N ASN A 2 -13.20 8.68 -11.86
CA ASN A 2 -13.48 7.83 -13.02
C ASN A 2 -13.90 6.42 -12.54
N SER A 3 -14.79 5.73 -13.26
CA SER A 3 -15.33 4.42 -12.83
C SER A 3 -14.25 3.32 -12.76
N ASP A 4 -13.11 3.55 -13.43
CA ASP A 4 -11.94 2.68 -13.42
C ASP A 4 -11.18 2.73 -12.08
N SER A 5 -10.96 3.93 -11.54
CA SER A 5 -10.24 4.13 -10.26
C SER A 5 -10.98 3.45 -9.09
N GLY A 6 -12.32 3.49 -9.10
CA GLY A 6 -13.16 2.87 -8.06
C GLY A 6 -13.05 1.35 -7.97
N LYS A 7 -12.66 0.67 -9.06
CA LYS A 7 -12.42 -0.78 -9.06
C LYS A 7 -10.96 -1.15 -8.77
N ARG A 8 -10.04 -0.23 -9.02
CA ARG A 8 -8.60 -0.44 -8.85
C ARG A 8 -8.16 -0.24 -7.40
N ILE A 9 -8.69 0.78 -6.74
CA ILE A 9 -8.33 1.11 -5.35
C ILE A 9 -8.52 -0.09 -4.40
N PRO A 10 -9.67 -0.82 -4.40
CA PRO A 10 -9.82 -1.99 -3.54
C PRO A 10 -8.81 -3.11 -3.82
N LYS A 11 -8.52 -3.39 -5.10
CA LYS A 11 -7.52 -4.42 -5.48
C LYS A 11 -6.11 -4.06 -5.03
N ILE A 12 -5.73 -2.79 -5.22
CA ILE A 12 -4.43 -2.27 -4.77
C ILE A 12 -4.35 -2.36 -3.25
N ARG A 13 -5.39 -1.94 -2.54
CA ARG A 13 -5.48 -2.02 -1.07
C ARG A 13 -5.26 -3.46 -0.59
N ASP A 14 -5.97 -4.43 -1.14
CA ASP A 14 -5.86 -5.82 -0.69
C ASP A 14 -4.43 -6.38 -0.90
N SER A 15 -3.77 -5.99 -2.00
CA SER A 15 -2.37 -6.36 -2.24
C SER A 15 -1.39 -5.68 -1.27
N ILE A 16 -1.64 -4.41 -0.91
CA ILE A 16 -0.84 -3.66 0.07
C ILE A 16 -0.98 -4.31 1.46
N ILE A 17 -2.21 -4.56 1.91
CA ILE A 17 -2.46 -5.16 3.24
C ILE A 17 -1.70 -6.48 3.41
N SER A 18 -1.58 -7.28 2.34
CA SER A 18 -0.92 -8.58 2.40
C SER A 18 0.62 -8.54 2.33
N ASN A 19 1.23 -7.46 1.84
CA ASN A 19 2.66 -7.49 1.47
C ASN A 19 3.47 -6.24 1.87
N PHE A 20 2.82 -5.09 2.06
CA PHE A 20 3.55 -3.84 2.31
C PHE A 20 4.12 -3.79 3.73
N THR A 21 5.37 -3.36 3.77
CA THR A 21 6.11 -2.98 4.96
C THR A 21 6.18 -1.45 5.06
N HIS A 22 6.83 -0.96 6.12
CA HIS A 22 7.12 0.46 6.27
C HIS A 22 8.03 0.98 5.14
N GLU A 23 8.99 0.16 4.68
CA GLU A 23 9.92 0.54 3.61
C GLU A 23 9.21 0.72 2.27
N ASP A 24 8.20 -0.11 1.96
CA ASP A 24 7.39 0.02 0.75
C ASP A 24 6.62 1.35 0.71
N TRP A 25 6.12 1.81 1.87
CA TRP A 25 5.45 3.12 1.96
C TRP A 25 6.42 4.28 1.72
N GLU A 26 7.64 4.22 2.28
CA GLU A 26 8.66 5.22 2.02
C GLU A 26 9.11 5.20 0.55
N GLU A 27 9.36 4.02 -0.02
CA GLU A 27 9.78 3.87 -1.42
C GLU A 27 8.75 4.45 -2.37
N ILE A 28 7.46 4.10 -2.20
CA ILE A 28 6.43 4.67 -3.06
C ILE A 28 6.29 6.17 -2.84
N GLY A 29 6.38 6.65 -1.61
CA GLY A 29 6.39 8.08 -1.32
C GLY A 29 7.48 8.83 -2.10
N LEU A 30 8.65 8.24 -2.24
CA LEU A 30 9.77 8.78 -3.02
C LEU A 30 9.52 8.69 -4.53
N LEU A 31 9.06 7.54 -5.02
CA LEU A 31 8.83 7.30 -6.45
C LEU A 31 7.69 8.16 -7.03
N THR A 32 6.71 8.48 -6.20
CA THR A 32 5.47 9.16 -6.64
C THR A 32 5.42 10.63 -6.23
N GLY A 33 6.32 11.08 -5.36
CA GLY A 33 6.28 12.42 -4.78
C GLY A 33 5.21 12.62 -3.69
N PHE A 34 4.55 11.54 -3.22
CA PHE A 34 3.54 11.61 -2.16
C PHE A 34 4.09 11.35 -0.75
N SER A 35 5.41 11.48 -0.56
CA SER A 35 6.07 11.32 0.74
C SER A 35 5.39 12.12 1.85
N ASP A 36 5.08 13.40 1.61
CA ASP A 36 4.44 14.27 2.62
C ASP A 36 3.01 13.83 2.96
N LEU A 37 2.26 13.35 1.97
CA LEU A 37 0.91 12.82 2.19
C LEU A 37 0.98 11.56 3.05
N ILE A 38 1.88 10.62 2.73
CA ILE A 38 2.05 9.37 3.48
C ILE A 38 2.50 9.66 4.92
N LYS A 39 3.49 10.54 5.10
CA LYS A 39 4.00 10.94 6.43
C LYS A 39 2.99 11.73 7.25
N GLY A 40 2.10 12.47 6.60
CA GLY A 40 0.97 13.16 7.24
C GLY A 40 -0.10 12.20 7.79
N HIS A 41 -0.09 10.93 7.37
CA HIS A 41 -0.97 9.89 7.90
C HIS A 41 -0.26 9.06 8.99
N GLU A 42 -0.01 9.65 10.15
CA GLU A 42 0.62 8.97 11.30
C GLU A 42 -0.08 7.63 11.65
N GLN A 43 -1.39 7.58 11.46
CA GLN A 43 -2.22 6.40 11.72
C GLN A 43 -1.90 5.24 10.78
N LEU A 44 -1.49 5.50 9.53
CA LEU A 44 -1.17 4.48 8.54
C LEU A 44 0.03 3.64 8.98
N LEU A 45 1.14 4.31 9.28
CA LEU A 45 2.39 3.66 9.66
C LEU A 45 2.28 3.03 11.05
N ARG A 46 1.53 3.66 11.95
CA ARG A 46 1.22 3.08 13.26
C ARG A 46 0.38 1.82 13.14
N SER A 47 -0.75 1.85 12.43
CA SER A 47 -1.60 0.67 12.29
C SER A 47 -0.88 -0.47 11.58
N LEU A 48 0.05 -0.17 10.67
CA LEU A 48 0.91 -1.18 10.04
C LEU A 48 1.86 -1.83 11.06
N PHE A 49 2.54 -1.03 11.88
CA PHE A 49 3.48 -1.54 12.88
C PHE A 49 2.80 -2.40 13.96
N TRP A 50 1.57 -2.06 14.33
CA TRP A 50 0.81 -2.75 15.38
C TRP A 50 -0.13 -3.84 14.82
N GLU A 51 -0.11 -4.08 13.50
CA GLU A 51 -1.00 -5.02 12.80
C GLU A 51 -2.49 -4.79 13.13
N ASP A 52 -2.87 -3.51 13.24
CA ASP A 52 -4.19 -3.07 13.68
C ASP A 52 -5.23 -3.19 12.55
N GLU A 53 -6.47 -3.53 12.90
CA GLU A 53 -7.60 -3.65 11.96
C GLU A 53 -7.87 -2.35 11.20
N ASP A 54 -7.53 -1.20 11.81
CA ASP A 54 -7.66 0.13 11.20
C ASP A 54 -6.74 0.33 10.00
N TYR A 55 -5.69 -0.50 9.82
CA TYR A 55 -4.74 -0.36 8.72
C TYR A 55 -5.45 -0.38 7.36
N SER A 56 -6.41 -1.27 7.16
CA SER A 56 -7.16 -1.37 5.90
C SER A 56 -7.87 -0.05 5.54
N GLY A 57 -8.45 0.62 6.53
CA GLY A 57 -9.09 1.93 6.36
C GLY A 57 -8.08 3.03 6.05
N ASN A 58 -6.94 3.02 6.74
CA ASN A 58 -5.87 3.99 6.52
C ASN A 58 -5.28 3.88 5.09
N VAL A 59 -5.04 2.66 4.59
CA VAL A 59 -4.61 2.41 3.21
C VAL A 59 -5.61 2.99 2.22
N LEU A 60 -6.92 2.75 2.43
CA LEU A 60 -7.97 3.23 1.54
C LEU A 60 -8.01 4.76 1.47
N ASN A 61 -7.84 5.43 2.61
CA ASN A 61 -7.81 6.90 2.70
C ASN A 61 -6.61 7.47 1.91
N VAL A 62 -5.43 6.90 2.10
CA VAL A 62 -4.20 7.31 1.38
C VAL A 62 -4.35 7.11 -0.12
N LEU A 63 -4.79 5.93 -0.56
CA LEU A 63 -5.00 5.64 -1.99
C LEU A 63 -6.02 6.59 -2.62
N SER A 64 -7.08 6.94 -1.89
CA SER A 64 -8.08 7.91 -2.33
C SER A 64 -7.51 9.33 -2.43
N GLY A 65 -6.65 9.73 -1.50
CA GLY A 65 -5.94 11.01 -1.51
C GLY A 65 -4.97 11.12 -2.69
N ILE A 66 -4.20 10.07 -2.95
CA ILE A 66 -3.30 9.96 -4.11
C ILE A 66 -4.10 10.04 -5.41
N ALA A 67 -5.15 9.22 -5.54
CA ALA A 67 -5.98 9.18 -6.74
C ALA A 67 -6.68 10.52 -7.03
N SER A 68 -7.05 11.27 -5.99
CA SER A 68 -7.65 12.59 -6.12
C SER A 68 -6.66 13.66 -6.62
N GLN A 69 -5.36 13.49 -6.36
CA GLN A 69 -4.33 14.40 -6.86
C GLN A 69 -3.81 13.99 -8.24
N ASN A 70 -3.52 12.70 -8.42
CA ASN A 70 -3.05 12.15 -9.69
C ASN A 70 -3.39 10.65 -9.79
N GLU A 71 -4.46 10.33 -10.52
CA GLU A 71 -4.91 8.94 -10.73
C GLU A 71 -3.87 8.06 -11.43
N ALA A 72 -2.99 8.62 -12.26
CA ALA A 72 -1.97 7.86 -12.97
C ALA A 72 -0.93 7.24 -12.01
N THR A 73 -0.81 7.78 -10.81
CA THR A 73 0.04 7.24 -9.73
C THR A 73 -0.40 5.84 -9.29
N LEU A 74 -1.69 5.52 -9.42
CA LEU A 74 -2.19 4.18 -9.11
C LEU A 74 -1.61 3.10 -10.04
N ASN A 75 -0.93 3.46 -11.13
CA ASN A 75 -0.19 2.52 -11.98
C ASN A 75 1.15 2.07 -11.37
N VAL A 76 1.66 2.81 -10.39
CA VAL A 76 2.89 2.46 -9.64
C VAL A 76 2.58 1.38 -8.59
N TYR A 77 1.32 1.27 -8.18
CA TYR A 77 0.86 0.34 -7.15
C TYR A 77 0.20 -0.92 -7.72
N PRO A 78 0.39 -2.08 -7.05
CA PRO A 78 1.63 -2.52 -6.44
C PRO A 78 2.55 -2.99 -7.56
N ARG A 79 3.73 -2.37 -7.70
CA ARG A 79 4.81 -3.02 -8.45
C ARG A 79 5.03 -4.36 -7.76
N SER A 80 4.76 -5.46 -8.46
CA SER A 80 4.93 -6.80 -7.92
C SER A 80 6.40 -6.98 -7.58
N HIS A 81 6.80 -6.69 -6.35
CA HIS A 81 7.95 -7.36 -5.75
C HIS A 81 7.47 -8.79 -5.56
N ALA A 82 7.48 -9.56 -6.66
CA ALA A 82 7.58 -10.99 -6.54
C ALA A 82 8.88 -11.21 -5.77
N GLN A 83 8.76 -11.45 -4.47
CA GLN A 83 9.80 -12.15 -3.74
C GLN A 83 9.93 -13.49 -4.46
N CYS A 84 10.87 -13.58 -5.39
CA CYS A 84 11.28 -14.84 -5.96
C CYS A 84 11.97 -15.60 -4.82
N GLY A 85 11.26 -16.58 -4.24
CA GLY A 85 11.81 -17.70 -3.49
C GLY A 85 12.34 -17.41 -2.09
N ASN A 86 11.51 -17.57 -1.07
CA ASN A 86 11.91 -18.37 0.08
C ASN A 86 11.21 -19.72 -0.03
N GLU A 87 11.92 -20.67 -0.64
CA GLU A 87 11.54 -22.07 -0.70
C GLU A 87 11.38 -22.61 0.73
N GLY A 88 10.38 -23.46 0.91
CA GLY A 88 9.90 -23.88 2.22
C GLY A 88 10.97 -24.43 3.15
N ILE A 89 10.87 -24.03 4.41
CA ILE A 89 11.19 -24.91 5.54
C ILE A 89 9.90 -25.10 6.34
N ILE A 90 9.00 -25.90 5.77
CA ILE A 90 8.16 -26.79 6.56
C ILE A 90 9.11 -27.92 6.96
N MET A 91 9.76 -27.83 8.13
CA MET A 91 10.20 -29.03 8.83
C MET A 91 8.99 -29.50 9.64
N CYS A 92 8.27 -30.46 9.08
CA CYS A 92 7.48 -31.38 9.87
C CYS A 92 8.37 -31.98 10.98
N VAL A 93 7.86 -31.98 12.21
CA VAL A 93 8.15 -33.01 13.21
C VAL A 93 6.86 -33.74 13.51
#